data_AF-A0A820F632-F1
#
_entry.id   AF-A0A820F632-F1
#
_cell.length_a   1.000
_cell.length_b   1.000
_cell.length_c   1.000
_cell.angle_alpha   90.00
_cell.angle_beta   90.00
_cell.angle_gamma   90.00
#
_symmetry.space_group_name_H-M   'P 1'
#
loop_
_entity.id
_entity.type
_entity.pdbx_description
1 polymer ?
#
loop_
_entity_poly.entity_id
_entity_poly.type
_entity_poly.pdbx_seq_one_letter_code
_entity_poly.pdbx_strand_id
1 'polypeptide(L)'
;MLTWTCAGSGRSGLYTHYYRHRDNCNYCTPELEEEKQQKMEEKQQELQALDAKQRPWSEWSRSNESCIQHTGHDIEQVQELYSMCEQSLINYCSHRNKEHTDSTITPYLSPMNLLAVTLWYLKYYHSERYIATELNLGRSTVNYLLSEVINILHSCVYRELISFPADIAKRRTPHGPEQNHKLIVDSTVIAIPEPYDSEQRKAYYHAKSPTNYAIKGSVHDITVLRDSGLLEHVEDSVQIIDDKGYIGEEYVVTPRKKPHGRELTDEDKNFNRDINSARAAIENINQRLKTYAILGSIYRGAIDDFHKITKIVQVVSALCNMNLNKHPIRK
;
A
#
# COMPACT_ATOMS: atom_id res chain seq x y z
N MET A 1 19.38 -21.05 -13.88
CA MET A 1 18.16 -21.60 -13.22
C MET A 1 18.59 -22.79 -12.39
N LEU A 2 18.09 -22.94 -11.17
CA LEU A 2 18.19 -24.23 -10.50
C LEU A 2 17.28 -25.20 -11.27
N THR A 3 17.79 -26.39 -11.57
CA THR A 3 17.06 -27.48 -12.20
C THR A 3 17.09 -28.67 -11.26
N TRP A 4 15.99 -29.41 -11.18
CA TRP A 4 15.96 -30.67 -10.45
C TRP A 4 15.97 -31.82 -11.45
N THR A 5 16.52 -32.95 -11.01
CA THR A 5 16.46 -34.22 -11.73
C THR A 5 16.08 -35.29 -10.73
N CYS A 6 14.96 -35.97 -10.93
CA CYS A 6 14.55 -37.09 -10.08
C CYS A 6 15.34 -38.33 -10.49
N ALA A 7 16.22 -38.82 -9.61
CA ALA A 7 17.08 -39.96 -9.89
C ALA A 7 16.30 -41.24 -10.23
N GLY A 8 15.14 -41.48 -9.59
CA GLY A 8 14.34 -42.68 -9.83
C GLY A 8 13.39 -42.60 -11.04
N SER A 9 12.94 -41.41 -11.45
CA SER A 9 12.07 -41.27 -12.63
C SER A 9 12.79 -40.76 -13.88
N GLY A 10 14.04 -40.30 -13.75
CA GLY A 10 14.84 -39.69 -14.82
C GLY A 10 14.31 -38.34 -15.32
N ARG A 11 13.18 -37.83 -14.78
CA ARG A 11 12.60 -36.55 -15.19
C ARG A 11 13.40 -35.40 -14.60
N SER A 12 13.60 -34.38 -15.40
CA SER A 12 14.20 -33.11 -15.00
C SER A 12 13.31 -31.94 -15.37
N GLY A 13 13.43 -30.85 -14.63
CA GLY A 13 12.59 -29.69 -14.85
C GLY A 13 13.00 -28.49 -14.03
N LEU A 14 12.26 -27.39 -14.19
CA LEU A 14 12.43 -26.20 -13.39
C LEU A 14 11.89 -26.45 -11.97
N TYR A 15 12.58 -25.92 -10.95
CA TYR A 15 12.15 -26.06 -9.55
C TYR A 15 10.74 -25.54 -9.26
N THR A 16 10.22 -24.59 -10.05
CA THR A 16 8.83 -24.12 -9.98
C THR A 16 7.79 -25.21 -10.25
N HIS A 17 8.19 -26.28 -10.95
CA HIS A 17 7.34 -27.44 -11.25
C HIS A 17 7.69 -28.67 -10.39
N TYR A 18 8.64 -28.55 -9.46
CA TYR A 18 9.08 -29.65 -8.61
C TYR A 18 7.95 -30.20 -7.75
N TYR A 19 7.20 -29.35 -7.03
CA TYR A 19 6.14 -29.83 -6.13
C TYR A 19 5.04 -30.56 -6.91
N ARG A 20 4.66 -30.05 -8.09
CA ARG A 20 3.73 -30.73 -9.01
C ARG A 20 4.27 -32.10 -9.49
N HIS A 21 5.58 -32.24 -9.67
CA HIS A 21 6.19 -33.54 -9.98
C HIS A 21 6.22 -34.46 -8.76
N ARG A 22 6.68 -33.97 -7.61
CA ARG A 22 6.77 -34.70 -6.32
C ARG A 22 5.44 -35.33 -5.95
N ASP A 23 4.36 -34.54 -5.99
CA ASP A 23 3.01 -35.00 -5.60
C ASP A 23 2.48 -36.11 -6.53
N ASN A 24 3.10 -36.30 -7.71
CA ASN A 24 2.73 -37.30 -8.72
C ASN A 24 3.85 -38.32 -9.00
N CYS A 25 4.94 -38.35 -8.21
CA CYS A 25 6.10 -39.18 -8.47
C CYS A 25 6.39 -40.12 -7.30
N ASN A 26 6.20 -41.41 -7.53
CA ASN A 26 6.47 -42.47 -6.54
C ASN A 26 7.97 -42.69 -6.25
N TYR A 27 8.85 -41.98 -6.95
CA TYR A 27 10.31 -42.14 -6.87
C TYR A 27 11.03 -40.90 -6.33
N CYS A 28 10.30 -39.85 -5.93
CA CYS A 28 10.90 -38.68 -5.29
C CYS A 28 11.29 -39.05 -3.85
N THR A 29 12.59 -38.99 -3.53
CA THR A 29 13.12 -39.25 -2.19
C THR A 29 13.23 -37.96 -1.37
N PRO A 30 13.21 -38.03 -0.02
CA PRO A 30 13.48 -36.89 0.86
C PRO A 30 14.79 -36.16 0.56
N GLU A 31 15.80 -36.87 0.04
CA GLU A 31 17.12 -36.33 -0.31
C GLU A 31 17.05 -35.25 -1.42
N LEU A 32 16.11 -35.39 -2.37
CA LEU A 32 15.88 -34.37 -3.42
C LEU A 32 15.20 -33.11 -2.86
N GLU A 33 14.48 -33.24 -1.75
CA GLU A 33 13.83 -32.13 -1.05
C GLU A 33 14.83 -31.39 -0.16
N GLU A 34 15.75 -32.11 0.48
CA GLU A 34 16.91 -31.52 1.18
C GLU A 34 17.84 -30.79 0.20
N GLU A 35 18.19 -31.40 -0.95
CA GLU A 35 19.01 -30.74 -1.99
C GLU A 35 18.32 -29.48 -2.54
N LYS A 36 16.99 -29.52 -2.66
CA LYS A 36 16.19 -28.36 -3.05
C LYS A 36 16.28 -27.23 -2.03
N GLN A 37 16.06 -27.58 -0.76
CA GLN A 37 16.03 -26.63 0.33
C GLN A 37 17.41 -25.97 0.48
N GLN A 38 18.47 -26.77 0.40
CA GLN A 38 19.85 -26.29 0.42
C GLN A 38 20.14 -25.33 -0.75
N LYS A 39 19.77 -25.66 -1.99
CA LYS A 39 19.97 -24.76 -3.15
C LYS A 39 19.15 -23.46 -3.06
N MET A 40 17.97 -23.50 -2.44
CA MET A 40 17.16 -22.31 -2.17
C MET A 40 17.84 -21.42 -1.12
N GLU A 41 18.34 -22.02 -0.04
CA GLU A 41 19.06 -21.35 1.05
C GLU A 41 20.38 -20.73 0.57
N GLU A 42 21.18 -21.45 -0.23
CA GLU A 42 22.40 -20.94 -0.86
C GLU A 42 22.10 -19.69 -1.71
N LYS A 43 21.07 -19.77 -2.55
CA LYS A 43 20.66 -18.63 -3.38
C LYS A 43 20.14 -17.46 -2.54
N GLN A 44 19.47 -17.75 -1.43
CA GLN A 44 19.01 -16.71 -0.51
C GLN A 44 20.19 -16.02 0.17
N GLN A 45 21.21 -16.77 0.60
CA GLN A 45 22.46 -16.23 1.15
C GLN A 45 23.21 -15.36 0.13
N GLU A 46 23.27 -15.77 -1.15
CA GLU A 46 23.86 -14.97 -2.23
C GLU A 46 23.13 -13.63 -2.42
N LEU A 47 21.80 -13.63 -2.40
CA LEU A 47 20.99 -12.42 -2.56
C LEU A 47 21.11 -11.49 -1.35
N GLN A 48 21.13 -12.04 -0.13
CA GLN A 48 21.37 -11.26 1.09
C GLN A 48 22.78 -10.65 1.10
N ALA A 49 23.79 -11.38 0.63
CA ALA A 49 25.14 -10.84 0.47
C ALA A 49 25.22 -9.73 -0.60
N LEU A 50 24.35 -9.78 -1.61
CA LEU A 50 24.21 -8.72 -2.62
C LEU A 50 23.52 -7.48 -2.03
N ASP A 51 22.46 -7.66 -1.24
CA ASP A 51 21.75 -6.56 -0.55
C ASP A 51 22.70 -5.70 0.30
N ALA A 52 23.65 -6.34 0.99
CA ALA A 52 24.63 -5.65 1.82
C ALA A 52 25.63 -4.78 1.03
N LYS A 53 25.79 -5.03 -0.28
CA LYS A 53 26.81 -4.39 -1.13
C LYS A 53 26.22 -3.43 -2.16
N GLN A 54 24.96 -3.63 -2.56
CA GLN A 54 24.34 -2.89 -3.65
C GLN A 54 23.54 -1.69 -3.15
N ARG A 55 23.76 -0.55 -3.81
CA ARG A 55 22.97 0.67 -3.63
C ARG A 55 21.56 0.51 -4.23
N PRO A 56 20.54 1.19 -3.70
CA PRO A 56 20.64 2.19 -2.63
C PRO A 56 20.67 1.67 -1.18
N TRP A 57 20.18 0.46 -0.90
CA TRP A 57 19.98 -0.03 0.46
C TRP A 57 21.26 -0.03 1.31
N SER A 58 22.38 -0.47 0.75
CA SER A 58 23.69 -0.49 1.43
C SER A 58 24.15 0.89 1.96
N GLU A 59 23.59 1.98 1.43
CA GLU A 59 23.84 3.35 1.89
C GLU A 59 22.74 3.87 2.79
N TRP A 60 21.48 3.60 2.45
CA TRP A 60 20.34 4.10 3.21
C TRP A 60 20.21 3.41 4.57
N SER A 61 20.62 2.16 4.69
CA SER A 61 20.58 1.38 5.93
C SER A 61 21.72 1.71 6.91
N ARG A 62 22.55 2.74 6.64
CA ARG A 62 23.66 3.14 7.53
C ARG A 62 23.19 3.82 8.81
N SER A 63 22.02 4.47 8.80
CA SER A 63 21.39 5.04 9.99
C SER A 63 19.87 5.11 9.83
N ASN A 64 19.14 5.17 10.94
CA ASN A 64 17.69 5.33 10.90
C ASN A 64 17.28 6.65 10.25
N GLU A 65 18.01 7.74 10.48
CA GLU A 65 17.73 9.05 9.87
C GLU A 65 17.84 8.97 8.34
N SER A 66 18.88 8.31 7.83
CA SER A 66 19.07 8.10 6.39
C SER A 66 17.94 7.25 5.81
N CYS A 67 17.59 6.15 6.48
CA CYS A 67 16.52 5.26 6.03
C CYS A 67 15.15 5.96 6.02
N ILE A 68 14.82 6.69 7.09
CA ILE A 68 13.57 7.46 7.20
C ILE A 68 13.54 8.55 6.14
N GLN A 69 14.66 9.23 5.91
CA GLN A 69 14.75 10.26 4.88
C GLN A 69 14.42 9.68 3.51
N HIS A 70 14.91 8.51 3.13
CA HIS A 70 14.69 7.97 1.79
C HIS A 70 13.36 7.21 1.65
N THR A 71 12.96 6.45 2.66
CA THR A 71 11.81 5.52 2.56
C THR A 71 10.58 6.00 3.31
N GLY A 72 10.73 6.92 4.26
CA GLY A 72 9.70 7.29 5.24
C GLY A 72 9.58 6.32 6.43
N HIS A 73 10.47 5.33 6.52
CA HIS A 73 10.47 4.27 7.52
C HIS A 73 11.87 4.05 8.10
N ASP A 74 11.94 3.65 9.36
CA ASP A 74 13.20 3.25 9.99
C ASP A 74 13.69 1.88 9.48
N ILE A 75 14.91 1.51 9.84
CA ILE A 75 15.55 0.29 9.31
C ILE A 75 14.76 -0.95 9.69
N GLU A 76 14.28 -1.01 10.94
CA GLU A 76 13.50 -2.14 11.46
C GLU A 76 12.19 -2.30 10.69
N GLN A 77 11.48 -1.20 10.41
CA GLN A 77 10.26 -1.22 9.61
C GLN A 77 10.52 -1.69 8.18
N VAL A 78 11.60 -1.22 7.52
CA VAL A 78 11.90 -1.68 6.16
C VAL A 78 12.27 -3.17 6.15
N GLN A 79 12.97 -3.66 7.18
CA GLN A 79 13.28 -5.08 7.34
C GLN A 79 12.03 -5.93 7.61
N GLU A 80 11.11 -5.44 8.44
CA GLU A 80 9.82 -6.08 8.67
C GLU A 80 9.02 -6.17 7.35
N LEU A 81 8.89 -5.06 6.62
CA LEU A 81 8.25 -5.05 5.30
C LEU A 81 8.92 -6.03 4.33
N TYR A 82 10.25 -6.09 4.33
CA TYR A 82 11.00 -7.03 3.51
C TYR A 82 10.66 -8.48 3.89
N SER A 83 10.66 -8.82 5.17
CA SER A 83 10.33 -10.18 5.63
C SER A 83 8.94 -10.64 5.18
N MET A 84 7.95 -9.73 5.14
CA MET A 84 6.59 -10.03 4.69
C MET A 84 6.53 -10.38 3.19
N CYS A 85 7.45 -9.86 2.38
CA CYS A 85 7.43 -10.00 0.92
C CYS A 85 8.68 -10.65 0.31
N GLU A 86 9.61 -11.14 1.16
CA GLU A 86 10.93 -11.63 0.78
C GLU A 86 10.84 -12.69 -0.32
N GLN A 87 10.02 -13.72 -0.10
CA GLN A 87 9.90 -14.82 -1.06
C GLN A 87 9.35 -14.35 -2.42
N SER A 88 8.39 -13.43 -2.43
CA SER A 88 7.81 -12.86 -3.65
C SER A 88 8.83 -12.02 -4.41
N LEU A 89 9.65 -11.23 -3.71
CA LEU A 89 10.73 -10.44 -4.30
C LEU A 89 11.85 -11.33 -4.87
N ILE A 90 12.28 -12.36 -4.12
CA ILE A 90 13.26 -13.35 -4.59
C ILE A 90 12.75 -14.08 -5.84
N ASN A 91 11.47 -14.45 -5.85
CA ASN A 91 10.85 -15.09 -7.00
C ASN A 91 10.85 -14.18 -8.23
N TYR A 92 10.52 -12.90 -8.07
CA TYR A 92 10.57 -11.92 -9.14
C TYR A 92 11.98 -11.73 -9.70
N CYS A 93 13.00 -11.53 -8.85
CA CYS A 93 14.42 -11.48 -9.28
C CYS A 93 14.81 -12.76 -10.05
N SER A 94 14.36 -13.91 -9.55
CA SER A 94 14.67 -15.22 -10.14
C SER A 94 14.05 -15.44 -11.52
N HIS A 95 12.87 -14.88 -11.81
CA HIS A 95 12.23 -14.99 -13.13
C HIS A 95 12.87 -14.04 -14.13
N ARG A 96 13.15 -12.81 -13.72
CA ARG A 96 13.71 -11.78 -14.61
C ARG A 96 15.12 -12.11 -15.09
N ASN A 97 15.93 -12.75 -14.24
CA ASN A 97 17.26 -13.24 -14.61
C ASN A 97 17.24 -14.36 -15.68
N LYS A 98 16.07 -14.93 -16.02
CA LYS A 98 15.95 -15.97 -17.06
C LYS A 98 15.69 -15.40 -18.45
N GLU A 99 15.10 -14.20 -18.53
CA GLU A 99 14.68 -13.59 -19.80
C GLU A 99 15.85 -12.91 -20.53
N HIS A 100 16.93 -12.59 -19.83
CA HIS A 100 18.13 -11.98 -20.41
C HIS A 100 19.36 -12.87 -20.19
N THR A 101 19.69 -13.67 -21.20
CA THR A 101 20.93 -14.48 -21.26
C THR A 101 22.12 -13.70 -21.83
N ASP A 102 21.96 -12.42 -22.14
CA ASP A 102 23.01 -11.61 -22.78
C ASP A 102 23.86 -10.88 -21.72
N SER A 103 25.15 -11.21 -21.71
CA SER A 103 26.14 -10.93 -20.65
C SER A 103 26.61 -9.46 -20.55
N THR A 104 25.99 -8.54 -21.30
CA THR A 104 26.41 -7.12 -21.37
C THR A 104 25.64 -6.18 -20.46
N ILE A 105 24.62 -6.65 -19.73
CA ILE A 105 23.81 -5.84 -18.82
C ILE A 105 24.18 -6.18 -17.37
N THR A 106 24.91 -5.28 -16.70
CA THR A 106 25.26 -5.35 -15.26
C THR A 106 24.05 -5.00 -14.36
N PRO A 107 24.07 -5.40 -13.06
CA PRO A 107 23.19 -6.44 -12.54
C PRO A 107 21.85 -5.91 -12.00
N TYR A 108 20.85 -6.78 -12.05
CA TYR A 108 19.53 -6.59 -11.45
C TYR A 108 19.62 -6.11 -10.00
N LEU A 109 18.69 -5.22 -9.62
CA LEU A 109 18.52 -4.84 -8.22
C LEU A 109 18.19 -6.08 -7.39
N SER A 110 18.86 -6.20 -6.26
CA SER A 110 18.62 -7.21 -5.26
C SER A 110 17.24 -7.04 -4.64
N PRO A 111 16.65 -8.09 -4.04
CA PRO A 111 15.31 -8.05 -3.46
C PRO A 111 15.08 -6.85 -2.52
N MET A 112 16.03 -6.54 -1.63
CA MET A 112 15.89 -5.40 -0.73
C MET A 112 15.93 -4.07 -1.49
N ASN A 113 16.77 -3.95 -2.52
CA ASN A 113 16.84 -2.74 -3.34
C ASN A 113 15.57 -2.52 -4.17
N LEU A 114 14.89 -3.58 -4.60
CA LEU A 114 13.56 -3.47 -5.23
C LEU A 114 12.55 -2.81 -4.30
N LEU A 115 12.51 -3.27 -3.04
CA LEU A 115 11.65 -2.70 -2.00
C LEU A 115 12.03 -1.25 -1.72
N ALA A 116 13.31 -0.99 -1.41
CA ALA A 116 13.80 0.33 -1.05
C ALA A 116 13.51 1.38 -2.13
N VAL A 117 13.79 1.06 -3.40
CA VAL A 117 13.52 1.97 -4.54
C VAL A 117 12.02 2.21 -4.70
N THR A 118 11.18 1.21 -4.46
CA THR A 118 9.73 1.36 -4.52
C THR A 118 9.21 2.25 -3.39
N LEU A 119 9.71 2.08 -2.16
CA LEU A 119 9.37 2.97 -1.03
C LEU A 119 9.81 4.41 -1.31
N TRP A 120 11.01 4.58 -1.87
CA TRP A 120 11.52 5.90 -2.29
C TRP A 120 10.63 6.54 -3.38
N TYR A 121 10.18 5.74 -4.34
CA TYR A 121 9.21 6.18 -5.34
C TYR A 121 7.86 6.57 -4.72
N LEU A 122 7.30 5.80 -3.78
CA LEU A 122 6.04 6.16 -3.13
C LEU A 122 6.20 7.44 -2.29
N LYS A 123 7.32 7.58 -1.59
CA LYS A 123 7.61 8.69 -0.69
C LYS A 123 7.78 10.02 -1.44
N TYR A 124 8.65 10.03 -2.45
CA TYR A 124 9.02 11.27 -3.16
C TYR A 124 8.35 11.43 -4.51
N TYR A 125 7.78 10.35 -5.04
CA TYR A 125 7.16 10.33 -6.36
C TYR A 125 8.09 10.90 -7.41
N HIS A 126 9.33 10.39 -7.45
CA HIS A 126 10.26 10.71 -8.51
C HIS A 126 9.77 10.20 -9.87
N SER A 127 10.20 10.84 -10.95
CA SER A 127 9.93 10.32 -12.29
C SER A 127 10.70 9.03 -12.53
N GLU A 128 10.13 8.11 -13.32
CA GLU A 128 10.81 6.88 -13.75
C GLU A 128 12.15 7.17 -14.42
N ARG A 129 12.22 8.27 -15.17
CA ARG A 129 13.45 8.73 -15.83
C ARG A 129 14.53 9.10 -14.82
N TYR A 130 14.17 9.81 -13.75
CA TYR A 130 15.10 10.18 -12.70
C TYR A 130 15.64 8.94 -11.98
N ILE A 131 14.75 8.02 -11.57
CA ILE A 131 15.15 6.76 -10.92
C ILE A 131 16.05 5.93 -11.86
N ALA A 132 15.71 5.86 -13.14
CA ALA A 132 16.51 5.17 -14.16
C ALA A 132 17.92 5.76 -14.29
N THR A 133 18.05 7.09 -14.29
CA THR A 133 19.35 7.76 -14.32
C THR A 133 20.14 7.52 -13.03
N GLU A 134 19.50 7.65 -11.87
CA GLU A 134 20.17 7.49 -10.56
C GLU A 134 20.72 6.07 -10.36
N LEU A 135 19.99 5.07 -10.84
CA LEU A 135 20.34 3.64 -10.67
C LEU A 135 21.03 3.04 -11.89
N ASN A 136 21.29 3.83 -12.94
CA ASN A 136 21.82 3.38 -14.22
C ASN A 136 21.01 2.21 -14.83
N LEU A 137 19.68 2.32 -14.80
CA LEU A 137 18.74 1.34 -15.34
C LEU A 137 18.01 1.90 -16.57
N GLY A 138 17.42 1.00 -17.37
CA GLY A 138 16.48 1.40 -18.42
C GLY A 138 15.19 1.96 -17.83
N ARG A 139 14.60 3.00 -18.44
CA ARG A 139 13.30 3.56 -18.01
C ARG A 139 12.19 2.50 -17.97
N SER A 140 12.10 1.67 -19.02
CA SER A 140 11.12 0.58 -19.07
C SER A 140 11.35 -0.41 -17.92
N THR A 141 12.61 -0.69 -17.60
CA THR A 141 12.98 -1.57 -16.47
C THR A 141 12.41 -1.06 -15.16
N VAL A 142 12.54 0.24 -14.89
CA VAL A 142 11.99 0.91 -13.70
C VAL A 142 10.46 0.86 -13.68
N ASN A 143 9.79 1.16 -14.80
CA ASN A 143 8.32 1.11 -14.87
C ASN A 143 7.75 -0.28 -14.53
N TYR A 144 8.34 -1.34 -15.12
CA TYR A 144 7.96 -2.73 -14.83
C TYR A 144 8.25 -3.08 -13.38
N LEU A 145 9.44 -2.73 -12.88
CA LEU A 145 9.83 -2.99 -11.49
C LEU A 145 8.88 -2.35 -10.49
N LEU A 146 8.57 -1.06 -10.64
CA LEU A 146 7.70 -0.36 -9.70
C LEU A 146 6.30 -0.98 -9.71
N SER A 147 5.78 -1.31 -10.90
CA SER A 147 4.45 -1.92 -11.02
C SER A 147 4.40 -3.30 -10.35
N GLU A 148 5.41 -4.15 -10.57
CA GLU A 148 5.47 -5.49 -9.97
C GLU A 148 5.70 -5.46 -8.47
N VAL A 149 6.59 -4.59 -7.97
CA VAL A 149 6.83 -4.49 -6.52
C VAL A 149 5.61 -3.90 -5.81
N ILE A 150 4.87 -2.96 -6.41
CA ILE A 150 3.58 -2.49 -5.88
C ILE A 150 2.57 -3.65 -5.81
N ASN A 151 2.51 -4.51 -6.83
CA ASN A 151 1.65 -5.71 -6.80
C ASN A 151 2.04 -6.66 -5.68
N ILE A 152 3.34 -6.90 -5.47
CA ILE A 152 3.89 -7.72 -4.39
C ILE A 152 3.51 -7.13 -3.03
N LEU A 153 3.78 -5.84 -2.80
CA LEU A 153 3.42 -5.13 -1.58
C LEU A 153 1.91 -5.18 -1.30
N HIS A 154 1.09 -5.00 -2.32
CA HIS A 154 -0.35 -5.14 -2.18
C HIS A 154 -0.75 -6.58 -1.78
N SER A 155 -0.09 -7.60 -2.32
CA SER A 155 -0.42 -9.00 -2.00
C SER A 155 0.05 -9.44 -0.60
N CYS A 156 1.19 -8.92 -0.13
CA CYS A 156 1.86 -9.37 1.09
C CYS A 156 1.68 -8.43 2.29
N VAL A 157 1.69 -7.11 2.06
CA VAL A 157 1.72 -6.11 3.15
C VAL A 157 0.34 -5.58 3.47
N TYR A 158 -0.46 -5.27 2.43
CA TYR A 158 -1.80 -4.70 2.64
C TYR A 158 -2.71 -5.61 3.46
N ARG A 159 -2.70 -6.92 3.20
CA ARG A 159 -3.55 -7.89 3.91
C ARG A 159 -3.20 -8.04 5.38
N GLU A 160 -1.93 -7.82 5.73
CA GLU A 160 -1.43 -8.00 7.09
C GLU A 160 -1.59 -6.73 7.94
N LEU A 161 -1.47 -5.54 7.31
CA LEU A 161 -1.50 -4.25 8.02
C LEU A 161 -2.84 -3.51 7.95
N ILE A 162 -3.78 -3.99 7.14
CA ILE A 162 -5.12 -3.45 7.01
C ILE A 162 -6.12 -4.54 7.33
N SER A 163 -6.92 -4.32 8.36
CA SER A 163 -8.08 -5.15 8.69
C SER A 163 -9.34 -4.34 8.45
N PHE A 164 -10.29 -4.91 7.71
CA PHE A 164 -11.60 -4.29 7.59
C PHE A 164 -12.52 -4.78 8.70
N PRO A 165 -13.46 -3.94 9.13
CA PRO A 165 -14.51 -4.34 10.08
C PRO A 165 -15.32 -5.55 9.60
N ALA A 166 -15.44 -5.76 8.29
CA ALA A 166 -16.05 -6.96 7.71
C ALA A 166 -15.31 -8.27 8.06
N ASP A 167 -14.04 -8.20 8.47
CA ASP A 167 -13.23 -9.33 8.94
C ASP A 167 -13.45 -9.64 10.43
N ILE A 168 -14.19 -8.78 11.14
CA ILE A 168 -14.51 -8.91 12.57
C ILE A 168 -15.83 -9.69 12.72
N ALA A 169 -15.95 -10.52 13.76
CA ALA A 169 -17.18 -11.26 14.03
C ALA A 169 -18.37 -10.28 14.16
N LYS A 170 -19.46 -10.54 13.41
CA LYS A 170 -20.67 -9.72 13.40
C LYS A 170 -21.24 -9.52 14.81
N ARG A 171 -20.91 -8.40 15.44
CA ARG A 171 -21.52 -7.92 16.69
C ARG A 171 -21.94 -6.48 16.46
N ARG A 172 -23.23 -6.22 16.54
CA ARG A 172 -23.74 -4.86 16.61
C ARG A 172 -23.49 -4.34 18.02
N THR A 173 -22.80 -3.22 18.14
CA THR A 173 -22.70 -2.50 19.41
C THR A 173 -23.03 -1.02 19.18
N PRO A 174 -23.39 -0.26 20.24
CA PRO A 174 -23.68 1.17 20.12
C PRO A 174 -22.44 2.02 19.77
N HIS A 175 -21.26 1.41 19.65
CA HIS A 175 -19.98 2.09 19.48
C HIS A 175 -19.18 1.54 18.27
N GLY A 176 -19.74 0.57 17.54
CA GLY A 176 -19.07 -0.15 16.46
C GLY A 176 -18.37 -1.45 16.91
N PRO A 177 -17.43 -2.00 16.13
CA PRO A 177 -16.85 -3.32 16.40
C PRO A 177 -16.07 -3.40 17.73
N GLU A 178 -15.62 -2.27 18.29
CA GLU A 178 -14.90 -2.22 19.57
C GLU A 178 -15.48 -1.17 20.54
N GLN A 179 -15.46 -1.48 21.84
CA GLN A 179 -15.93 -0.58 22.90
C GLN A 179 -15.03 0.67 22.97
N ASN A 180 -15.60 1.86 23.19
CA ASN A 180 -14.91 3.17 23.26
C ASN A 180 -14.21 3.65 21.97
N HIS A 181 -14.56 3.09 20.81
CA HIS A 181 -14.04 3.55 19.52
C HIS A 181 -15.03 4.48 18.81
N LYS A 182 -14.50 5.39 17.98
CA LYS A 182 -15.30 6.22 17.07
C LYS A 182 -15.03 5.76 15.65
N LEU A 183 -16.09 5.50 14.90
CA LEU A 183 -15.99 5.27 13.46
C LEU A 183 -16.02 6.60 12.72
N ILE A 184 -15.04 6.80 11.83
CA ILE A 184 -14.96 8.00 11.01
C ILE A 184 -14.65 7.56 9.59
N VAL A 185 -15.43 8.06 8.63
CA VAL A 185 -15.18 7.91 7.20
C VAL A 185 -14.98 9.31 6.66
N ASP A 186 -13.81 9.56 6.07
CA ASP A 186 -13.50 10.81 5.39
C ASP A 186 -12.82 10.46 4.07
N SER A 187 -13.30 11.04 2.97
CA SER A 187 -12.67 10.84 1.68
C SER A 187 -11.63 11.91 1.40
N THR A 188 -10.56 11.50 0.72
CA THR A 188 -9.56 12.43 0.20
C THR A 188 -9.39 12.22 -1.29
N VAL A 189 -9.21 13.32 -2.00
CA VAL A 189 -9.07 13.33 -3.46
C VAL A 189 -7.60 13.28 -3.87
N ILE A 190 -7.32 12.61 -4.98
CA ILE A 190 -5.99 12.60 -5.60
C ILE A 190 -6.02 13.52 -6.81
N ALA A 191 -5.25 14.60 -6.77
CA ALA A 191 -5.19 15.56 -7.87
C ALA A 191 -4.59 14.91 -9.13
N ILE A 192 -5.14 15.24 -10.29
CA ILE A 192 -4.63 14.78 -11.61
C ILE A 192 -4.38 15.97 -12.53
N PRO A 193 -3.53 15.84 -13.57
CA PRO A 193 -3.45 16.87 -14.61
C PRO A 193 -4.80 17.07 -15.29
N GLU A 194 -4.95 18.19 -16.00
CA GLU A 194 -6.12 18.39 -16.85
C GLU A 194 -6.26 17.25 -17.87
N PRO A 195 -7.40 16.52 -17.87
CA PRO A 195 -7.65 15.48 -18.85
C PRO A 195 -7.68 16.03 -20.27
N TYR A 196 -7.27 15.21 -21.24
CA TYR A 196 -7.19 15.66 -22.63
C TYR A 196 -8.58 15.87 -23.25
N ASP A 197 -9.50 14.92 -23.08
CA ASP A 197 -10.84 14.98 -23.68
C ASP A 197 -11.88 15.65 -22.78
N SER A 198 -12.92 16.20 -23.42
CA SER A 198 -13.96 16.97 -22.76
C SER A 198 -14.83 16.15 -21.81
N GLU A 199 -15.02 14.86 -22.09
CA GLU A 199 -15.86 13.98 -21.27
C GLU A 199 -15.14 13.62 -19.98
N GLN A 200 -13.85 13.29 -20.04
CA GLN A 200 -13.00 13.11 -18.87
C GLN A 200 -12.89 14.39 -18.04
N ARG A 201 -12.76 15.58 -18.67
CA ARG A 201 -12.76 16.85 -17.93
C ARG A 201 -14.03 17.01 -17.10
N LYS A 202 -15.21 16.70 -17.66
CA LYS A 202 -16.48 16.74 -16.90
C LYS A 202 -16.49 15.70 -15.77
N ALA A 203 -16.08 14.47 -16.06
CA ALA A 203 -16.08 13.37 -15.08
C ALA A 203 -15.18 13.68 -13.87
N TYR A 204 -13.96 14.14 -14.11
CA TYR A 204 -12.94 14.34 -13.08
C TYR A 204 -12.89 15.77 -12.51
N TYR A 205 -13.73 16.70 -12.98
CA TYR A 205 -13.73 18.09 -12.48
C TYR A 205 -13.99 18.15 -10.97
N HIS A 206 -13.06 18.73 -10.22
CA HIS A 206 -13.17 18.92 -8.79
C HIS A 206 -12.59 20.28 -8.39
N ALA A 207 -13.46 21.25 -8.11
CA ALA A 207 -13.08 22.65 -7.85
C ALA A 207 -12.13 22.84 -6.65
N LYS A 208 -12.09 21.91 -5.70
CA LYS A 208 -11.17 21.97 -4.54
C LYS A 208 -9.81 21.31 -4.80
N SER A 209 -9.61 20.72 -5.99
CA SER A 209 -8.31 20.19 -6.42
C SER A 209 -7.39 21.32 -6.88
N PRO A 210 -6.08 21.29 -6.62
CA PRO A 210 -5.13 22.30 -7.10
C PRO A 210 -5.10 22.44 -8.63
N THR A 211 -5.53 21.41 -9.38
CA THR A 211 -5.59 21.43 -10.84
C THR A 211 -7.02 21.62 -11.37
N ASN A 212 -8.02 21.79 -10.50
CA ASN A 212 -9.45 21.63 -10.79
C ASN A 212 -9.87 20.22 -11.25
N TYR A 213 -8.98 19.24 -11.22
CA TYR A 213 -9.27 17.85 -11.61
C TYR A 213 -8.73 16.88 -10.57
N ALA A 214 -9.51 15.86 -10.23
CA ALA A 214 -9.08 14.83 -9.31
C ALA A 214 -9.72 13.48 -9.65
N ILE A 215 -9.01 12.40 -9.34
CA ILE A 215 -9.64 11.09 -9.21
C ILE A 215 -10.49 11.17 -7.95
N LYS A 216 -11.79 11.26 -8.18
CA LYS A 216 -12.82 11.13 -7.15
C LYS A 216 -13.00 9.65 -6.88
N GLY A 217 -13.31 9.28 -5.64
CA GLY A 217 -13.97 7.99 -5.44
C GLY A 217 -15.20 7.94 -6.35
N SER A 218 -15.41 6.84 -7.07
CA SER A 218 -16.59 6.63 -7.92
C SER A 218 -17.88 6.44 -7.12
N VAL A 219 -17.76 6.47 -5.79
CA VAL A 219 -18.74 6.06 -4.80
C VAL A 219 -18.86 7.21 -3.80
N HIS A 220 -20.08 7.70 -3.54
CA HIS A 220 -20.33 8.67 -2.47
C HIS A 220 -19.89 8.10 -1.12
N ASP A 221 -19.46 8.93 -0.17
CA ASP A 221 -18.95 8.45 1.13
C ASP A 221 -19.96 7.55 1.85
N ILE A 222 -21.26 7.87 1.73
CA ILE A 222 -22.35 7.03 2.26
C ILE A 222 -22.42 5.65 1.58
N THR A 223 -22.14 5.57 0.28
CA THR A 223 -22.11 4.29 -0.43
C THR A 223 -20.85 3.52 -0.10
N VAL A 224 -19.69 4.19 0.08
CA VAL A 224 -18.46 3.55 0.59
C VAL A 224 -18.71 2.96 1.98
N LEU A 225 -19.39 3.72 2.84
CA LEU A 225 -19.75 3.27 4.18
C LEU A 225 -20.74 2.09 4.15
N ARG A 226 -21.76 2.12 3.29
CA ARG A 226 -22.70 1.01 3.10
C ARG A 226 -21.99 -0.24 2.59
N ASP A 227 -21.17 -0.11 1.55
CA ASP A 227 -20.48 -1.23 0.89
C ASP A 227 -19.33 -1.80 1.73
N SER A 228 -18.76 -1.02 2.65
CA SER A 228 -17.68 -1.48 3.54
C SER A 228 -18.13 -2.53 4.56
N GLY A 229 -19.43 -2.81 4.69
CA GLY A 229 -19.98 -3.69 5.72
C GLY A 229 -19.87 -3.13 7.14
N LEU A 230 -19.38 -1.90 7.31
CA LEU A 230 -19.25 -1.23 8.61
C LEU A 230 -20.59 -1.06 9.30
N LEU A 231 -21.63 -0.68 8.54
CA LEU A 231 -22.98 -0.51 9.07
C LEU A 231 -23.57 -1.78 9.68
N GLU A 232 -23.06 -2.96 9.31
CA GLU A 232 -23.50 -4.23 9.90
C GLU A 232 -22.99 -4.44 11.34
N HIS A 233 -22.00 -3.65 11.77
CA HIS A 233 -21.28 -3.76 13.05
C HIS A 233 -21.62 -2.65 14.05
N VAL A 234 -22.43 -1.68 13.64
CA VAL A 234 -22.92 -0.60 14.47
C VAL A 234 -24.41 -0.78 14.71
N GLU A 235 -24.87 -0.59 15.95
CA GLU A 235 -26.30 -0.43 16.19
C GLU A 235 -26.81 0.83 15.48
N ASP A 236 -28.12 0.86 15.24
CA ASP A 236 -28.85 1.98 14.62
C ASP A 236 -28.67 3.31 15.41
N SER A 237 -27.99 3.30 16.57
CA SER A 237 -27.67 4.46 17.40
C SER A 237 -26.31 5.11 17.08
N VAL A 238 -25.49 4.55 16.19
CA VAL A 238 -24.11 5.03 15.98
C VAL A 238 -24.04 6.22 15.03
N GLN A 239 -23.37 7.25 15.53
CA GLN A 239 -23.20 8.55 14.91
C GLN A 239 -22.01 8.53 13.93
N ILE A 240 -22.28 8.47 12.63
CA ILE A 240 -21.27 8.64 11.58
C ILE A 240 -20.95 10.13 11.45
N ILE A 241 -19.71 10.53 11.69
CA ILE A 241 -19.27 11.92 11.56
C ILE A 241 -18.91 12.18 10.09
N ASP A 242 -19.66 13.05 9.42
CA ASP A 242 -19.45 13.39 8.00
C ASP A 242 -19.54 14.92 7.76
N ASP A 243 -19.16 15.37 6.57
CA ASP A 243 -19.22 16.77 6.15
C ASP A 243 -20.65 17.24 5.86
N LYS A 244 -20.83 18.55 5.76
CA LYS A 244 -22.12 19.28 5.73
C LYS A 244 -23.16 18.85 4.64
N GLY A 245 -22.84 17.89 3.77
CA GLY A 245 -23.65 17.43 2.65
C GLY A 245 -24.72 16.39 2.96
N TYR A 246 -24.71 15.80 4.17
CA TYR A 246 -25.53 14.62 4.51
C TYR A 246 -26.67 14.91 5.50
N ILE A 247 -27.19 16.14 5.52
CA ILE A 247 -28.34 16.51 6.37
C ILE A 247 -29.56 15.71 5.89
N GLY A 248 -30.03 14.74 6.69
CA GLY A 248 -31.27 13.99 6.44
C GLY A 248 -31.22 12.48 6.62
N GLU A 249 -30.05 11.91 6.92
CA GLU A 249 -29.90 10.47 7.20
C GLU A 249 -29.88 10.23 8.73
N GLU A 250 -30.62 9.21 9.19
CA GLU A 250 -30.93 8.94 10.61
C GLU A 250 -29.67 8.67 11.47
N TYR A 251 -28.54 8.36 10.82
CA TYR A 251 -27.29 7.89 11.44
C TYR A 251 -26.11 8.86 11.31
N VAL A 252 -26.30 10.05 10.72
CA VAL A 252 -25.20 11.00 10.45
C VAL A 252 -25.18 12.14 11.46
N VAL A 253 -24.02 12.36 12.09
CA VAL A 253 -23.78 13.47 12.99
C VAL A 253 -22.94 14.54 12.34
N THR A 254 -23.60 15.67 12.13
CA THR A 254 -22.96 16.90 11.66
C THR A 254 -22.81 17.90 12.81
N PRO A 255 -21.77 18.76 12.79
CA PRO A 255 -21.70 19.89 13.70
C PRO A 255 -22.99 20.72 13.67
N ARG A 256 -23.52 21.07 14.85
CA ARG A 256 -24.72 21.91 15.00
C ARG A 256 -24.43 23.30 14.46
N LYS A 257 -25.24 23.74 13.50
CA LYS A 257 -25.12 25.07 12.89
C LYS A 257 -25.64 26.14 13.85
N LYS A 258 -25.01 27.31 13.82
CA LYS A 258 -25.53 28.50 14.48
C LYS A 258 -26.94 28.80 13.93
N PRO A 259 -27.99 28.83 14.77
CA PRO A 259 -29.33 29.16 14.31
C PRO A 259 -29.38 30.62 13.82
N HIS A 260 -30.28 30.93 12.88
CA HIS A 260 -30.42 32.29 12.39
C HIS A 260 -30.80 33.25 13.54
N GLY A 261 -29.98 34.28 13.75
CA GLY A 261 -30.21 35.29 14.80
C GLY A 261 -29.99 34.82 16.25
N ARG A 262 -29.41 33.63 16.49
CA ARG A 262 -29.10 33.15 17.86
C ARG A 262 -27.67 32.63 17.96
N GLU A 263 -27.12 32.64 19.17
CA GLU A 263 -25.84 31.99 19.46
C GLU A 263 -26.01 30.48 19.68
N LEU A 264 -24.92 29.74 19.50
CA LEU A 264 -24.85 28.34 19.90
C LEU A 264 -24.93 28.24 21.43
N THR A 265 -25.71 27.28 21.92
CA THR A 265 -25.72 26.97 23.36
C THR A 265 -24.37 26.36 23.77
N ASP A 266 -24.06 26.36 25.06
CA ASP A 266 -22.82 25.73 25.55
C ASP A 266 -22.82 24.21 25.34
N GLU A 267 -23.99 23.59 25.33
CA GLU A 267 -24.20 22.19 24.93
C GLU A 267 -23.85 21.98 23.45
N ASP A 268 -24.32 22.86 22.55
CA ASP A 268 -23.99 22.80 21.13
C ASP A 268 -22.49 23.00 20.88
N LYS A 269 -21.85 23.90 21.63
CA LYS A 269 -20.40 24.13 21.56
C LYS A 269 -19.62 22.92 22.03
N ASN A 270 -20.01 22.29 23.15
CA ASN A 270 -19.37 21.08 23.65
C ASN A 270 -19.53 19.93 22.65
N PHE A 271 -20.72 19.73 22.10
CA PHE A 271 -20.98 18.74 21.06
C PHE A 271 -20.12 18.96 19.80
N ASN A 272 -20.06 20.20 19.31
CA ASN A 272 -19.21 20.56 18.17
C ASN A 272 -17.72 20.36 18.48
N ARG A 273 -17.27 20.63 19.71
CA ARG A 273 -15.88 20.39 20.13
C ARG A 273 -15.53 18.91 20.03
N ASP A 274 -16.40 18.02 20.48
CA ASP A 274 -16.15 16.57 20.47
C ASP A 274 -16.15 15.99 19.05
N ILE A 275 -16.99 16.53 18.16
CA ILE A 275 -16.97 16.19 16.72
C ILE A 275 -15.72 16.73 16.05
N ASN A 276 -15.37 18.00 16.30
CA ASN A 276 -14.21 18.63 15.67
C ASN A 276 -12.90 17.97 16.10
N SER A 277 -12.78 17.51 17.36
CA SER A 277 -11.62 16.72 17.80
C SER A 277 -11.51 15.37 17.05
N ALA A 278 -12.64 14.69 16.82
CA ALA A 278 -12.66 13.48 16.00
C ALA A 278 -12.25 13.77 14.54
N ARG A 279 -12.74 14.88 13.96
CA ARG A 279 -12.34 15.33 12.61
C ARG A 279 -10.85 15.68 12.52
N ALA A 280 -10.30 16.33 13.53
CA ALA A 280 -8.87 16.64 13.58
C ALA A 280 -8.00 15.38 13.50
N ALA A 281 -8.44 14.27 14.11
CA ALA A 281 -7.72 12.99 14.04
C ALA A 281 -7.69 12.41 12.61
N ILE A 282 -8.82 12.39 11.89
CA ILE A 282 -8.87 11.88 10.51
C ILE A 282 -8.17 12.83 9.52
N GLU A 283 -8.27 14.14 9.75
CA GLU A 283 -7.52 15.13 8.97
C GLU A 283 -6.00 14.91 9.13
N ASN A 284 -5.53 14.61 10.34
CA ASN A 284 -4.14 14.24 10.59
C ASN A 284 -3.73 12.92 9.88
N ILE A 285 -4.62 11.93 9.80
CA ILE A 285 -4.38 10.70 9.01
C ILE A 285 -4.25 11.04 7.53
N ASN A 286 -5.18 11.84 6.99
CA ASN A 286 -5.15 12.26 5.60
C ASN A 286 -3.90 13.07 5.27
N GLN A 287 -3.41 13.90 6.19
CA GLN A 287 -2.12 14.58 6.03
C GLN A 287 -0.96 13.59 6.00
N ARG A 288 -0.96 12.55 6.86
CA ARG A 288 0.08 11.51 6.85
C ARG A 288 0.11 10.71 5.55
N LEU A 289 -1.05 10.32 5.03
CA LEU A 289 -1.16 9.69 3.72
C LEU A 289 -0.56 10.58 2.62
N LYS A 290 -0.83 11.90 2.68
CA LYS A 290 -0.28 12.89 1.74
C LYS A 290 1.20 13.19 1.93
N THR A 291 1.85 12.70 3.00
CA THR A 291 3.33 12.76 3.09
C THR A 291 4.02 11.79 2.13
N TYR A 292 3.28 10.84 1.56
CA TYR A 292 3.71 10.08 0.38
C TYR A 292 3.33 10.92 -0.84
N ALA A 293 4.34 11.49 -1.50
CA ALA A 293 4.11 12.44 -2.58
C ALA A 293 3.30 11.83 -3.74
N ILE A 294 3.24 10.51 -3.89
CA ILE A 294 2.39 9.85 -4.89
C ILE A 294 0.89 10.11 -4.67
N LEU A 295 0.47 10.33 -3.42
CA LEU A 295 -0.90 10.72 -3.06
C LEU A 295 -1.03 12.22 -2.76
N GLY A 296 0.05 12.86 -2.30
CA GLY A 296 0.06 14.27 -1.92
C GLY A 296 0.26 15.26 -3.08
N SER A 297 0.81 14.81 -4.20
CA SER A 297 1.05 15.64 -5.38
C SER A 297 0.13 15.27 -6.54
N ILE A 298 0.29 15.95 -7.68
CA ILE A 298 -0.47 15.65 -8.90
C ILE A 298 -0.07 14.26 -9.39
N TYR A 299 -1.01 13.31 -9.37
CA TYR A 299 -0.83 11.96 -9.90
C TYR A 299 -0.63 12.00 -11.42
N ARG A 300 0.48 11.42 -11.86
CA ARG A 300 0.96 11.41 -13.26
C ARG A 300 0.76 10.06 -13.94
N GLY A 301 0.13 9.09 -13.27
CA GLY A 301 -0.21 7.80 -13.87
C GLY A 301 -1.42 7.90 -14.79
N ALA A 302 -1.69 6.82 -15.51
CA ALA A 302 -2.85 6.72 -16.38
C ALA A 302 -4.12 6.66 -15.54
N ILE A 303 -5.10 7.53 -15.82
CA ILE A 303 -6.33 7.68 -15.01
C ILE A 303 -7.37 6.61 -15.31
N ASP A 304 -7.24 5.92 -16.44
CA ASP A 304 -8.03 4.77 -16.87
C ASP A 304 -7.63 3.48 -16.15
N ASP A 305 -6.39 3.39 -15.65
CA ASP A 305 -5.93 2.29 -14.79
C ASP A 305 -6.30 2.52 -13.31
N PHE A 306 -7.60 2.53 -13.05
CA PHE A 306 -8.14 2.71 -11.69
C PHE A 306 -7.64 1.62 -10.73
N HIS A 307 -7.34 0.42 -11.24
CA HIS A 307 -6.85 -0.69 -10.46
C HIS A 307 -5.44 -0.42 -9.90
N LYS A 308 -4.54 0.15 -10.70
CA LYS A 308 -3.19 0.50 -10.26
C LYS A 308 -3.20 1.59 -9.20
N ILE A 309 -3.98 2.66 -9.36
CA ILE A 309 -4.05 3.70 -8.33
C ILE A 309 -4.69 3.18 -7.04
N THR A 310 -5.70 2.30 -7.14
CA THR A 310 -6.32 1.65 -5.97
C THR A 310 -5.28 0.87 -5.16
N LYS A 311 -4.46 0.04 -5.83
CA LYS A 311 -3.36 -0.68 -5.18
C LYS A 311 -2.35 0.23 -4.53
N ILE A 312 -1.99 1.34 -5.18
CA ILE A 312 -1.09 2.35 -4.60
C ILE A 312 -1.68 2.93 -3.32
N VAL A 313 -2.95 3.33 -3.33
CA VAL A 313 -3.63 3.85 -2.15
C VAL A 313 -3.61 2.81 -1.03
N GLN A 314 -3.99 1.56 -1.31
CA GLN A 314 -4.01 0.46 -0.35
C GLN A 314 -2.63 0.18 0.25
N VAL A 315 -1.57 0.15 -0.56
CA VAL A 315 -0.20 -0.03 -0.10
C VAL A 315 0.24 1.15 0.78
N VAL A 316 0.00 2.38 0.35
CA VAL A 316 0.36 3.58 1.15
C VAL A 316 -0.43 3.63 2.46
N SER A 317 -1.70 3.22 2.47
CA SER A 317 -2.49 3.08 3.70
C SER A 317 -1.88 2.07 4.66
N ALA A 318 -1.46 0.90 4.15
CA ALA A 318 -0.77 -0.12 4.96
C ALA A 318 0.55 0.40 5.55
N LEU A 319 1.36 1.09 4.74
CA LEU A 319 2.60 1.72 5.21
C LEU A 319 2.33 2.82 6.25
N CYS A 320 1.27 3.61 6.06
CA CYS A 320 0.87 4.63 7.03
C CYS A 320 0.45 3.98 8.36
N ASN A 321 -0.32 2.88 8.33
CA ASN A 321 -0.71 2.13 9.52
C ASN A 321 0.50 1.61 10.30
N MET A 322 1.52 1.10 9.62
CA MET A 322 2.78 0.70 10.24
C MET A 322 3.41 1.83 11.05
N ASN A 323 3.35 3.06 10.52
CA ASN A 323 3.86 4.26 11.19
C ASN A 323 2.93 4.77 12.31
N LEU A 324 1.62 4.51 12.26
CA LEU A 324 0.68 4.90 13.32
C LEU A 324 1.01 4.20 14.64
N ASN A 325 1.45 2.93 14.59
CA ASN A 325 1.82 2.15 15.77
C ASN A 325 3.00 2.77 16.54
N LYS A 326 4.02 3.26 15.82
CA LYS A 326 5.19 3.93 16.42
C LYS A 326 4.93 5.40 16.76
N HIS A 327 4.08 6.07 15.99
CA HIS A 327 3.79 7.50 16.16
C HIS A 327 2.28 7.77 16.20
N PRO A 328 1.61 7.58 17.34
CA PRO A 328 0.16 7.80 17.44
C PRO A 328 -0.25 9.22 17.06
N ILE A 329 -1.48 9.38 16.58
CA ILE A 329 -2.04 10.70 16.26
C ILE A 329 -2.31 11.44 17.57
N ARG A 330 -1.87 12.71 17.64
CA ARG A 330 -2.20 13.57 18.77
C ARG A 330 -3.69 13.91 18.73
N LYS A 331 -4.40 13.69 19.84
CA LYS A 331 -5.83 13.98 20.00
C LYS A 331 -6.12 15.48 20.06
#